data_AF-A0A7X0GW00-F1
#
_entry.id   AF-A0A7X0GW00-F1
#
_cell.length_a   1.000
_cell.length_b   1.000
_cell.length_c   1.000
_cell.angle_alpha   90.00
_cell.angle_beta   90.00
_cell.angle_gamma   90.00
#
_symmetry.space_group_name_H-M   'P 1'
#
loop_
_entity.id
_entity.type
_entity.pdbx_description
1 polymer ?
#
loop_
_entity_poly.entity_id
_entity_poly.type
_entity_poly.pdbx_seq_one_letter_code
_entity_poly.pdbx_strand_id
1 'polypeptide(L)'
;MQALVVIAVASALLGVLQIVSGAGSPAFLYRITNSGSMVGLFANRNHHAIFQACAIIFAAALLRDELMRRQQRSIVQLGLAGAALLFTIMTMLIGSRAGLAAGGAAFALSYAMLVPAWLNRPSQTARRTRSVQGPGRWRNLILIIPPILLGVLFVTILLLADRNTSISRIADNRVAEDLRVLAWPTIQQMVETHWLVGAGFGSFPAVYRIFEPDALLQPAYFNHAHNDWAEMLITGGLPMVLIAAAAIIWLARAATAGGLRTLIKGHRGDYRLAILAAVGLIAAASLVDYPLRLPSIQAMLVILLVSFACPKAATAQRE
;
A
#
# COMPACT_ATOMS: atom_id res chain seq x y z
N MET A 1 -0.27 14.08 -4.21
CA MET A 1 -1.28 13.03 -4.54
C MET A 1 -1.33 12.72 -6.03
N GLN A 2 -1.65 13.67 -6.92
CA GLN A 2 -1.66 13.40 -8.37
C GLN A 2 -0.33 12.86 -8.90
N ALA A 3 0.80 13.45 -8.49
CA ALA A 3 2.13 12.95 -8.86
C ALA A 3 2.35 11.49 -8.45
N LEU A 4 1.87 11.05 -7.28
CA LEU A 4 1.97 9.65 -6.84
C LEU A 4 1.21 8.71 -7.77
N VAL A 5 0.01 9.10 -8.18
CA VAL A 5 -0.79 8.31 -9.14
C VAL A 5 -0.10 8.24 -10.50
N VAL A 6 0.46 9.34 -11.00
CA VAL A 6 1.20 9.34 -12.27
C VAL A 6 2.43 8.43 -12.21
N ILE A 7 3.21 8.51 -11.12
CA ILE A 7 4.37 7.64 -10.89
C ILE A 7 3.93 6.17 -10.77
N ALA A 8 2.80 5.90 -10.13
CA ALA A 8 2.24 4.54 -10.03
C ALA A 8 1.78 3.98 -11.37
N VAL A 9 1.19 4.80 -12.26
CA VAL A 9 0.88 4.40 -13.64
C VAL A 9 2.17 4.06 -14.38
N ALA A 10 3.18 4.92 -14.31
CA ALA A 10 4.47 4.65 -14.95
C ALA A 10 5.12 3.35 -14.42
N SER A 11 5.09 3.13 -13.10
CA SER A 11 5.60 1.90 -12.48
C SER A 11 4.81 0.65 -12.90
N ALA A 12 3.48 0.75 -13.01
CA ALA A 12 2.64 -0.34 -13.47
C ALA A 12 2.95 -0.72 -14.92
N LEU A 13 3.02 0.28 -15.81
CA LEU A 13 3.36 0.07 -17.22
C LEU A 13 4.76 -0.51 -17.39
N LEU A 14 5.74 -0.03 -16.62
CA LEU A 14 7.08 -0.61 -16.58
C LEU A 14 7.06 -2.06 -16.09
N GLY A 15 6.25 -2.38 -15.09
CA GLY A 15 6.05 -3.75 -14.62
C GLY A 15 5.53 -4.69 -15.72
N VAL A 16 4.54 -4.24 -16.50
CA VAL A 16 4.05 -5.00 -17.66
C VAL A 16 5.17 -5.20 -18.69
N LEU A 17 5.91 -4.14 -19.00
CA LEU A 17 7.04 -4.21 -19.93
C LEU A 17 8.10 -5.22 -19.46
N GLN A 18 8.42 -5.27 -18.17
CA GLN A 18 9.37 -6.21 -17.58
C GLN A 18 8.96 -7.68 -17.78
N ILE A 19 7.67 -7.99 -17.67
CA ILE A 19 7.18 -9.35 -17.90
C ILE A 19 7.17 -9.71 -19.39
N VAL A 20 6.71 -8.79 -20.24
CA VAL A 20 6.63 -9.02 -21.68
C VAL A 20 8.02 -9.15 -22.32
N SER A 21 9.00 -8.39 -21.83
CA SER A 21 10.37 -8.40 -22.36
C SER A 21 11.27 -9.50 -21.78
N GLY A 22 10.84 -10.19 -20.72
CA GLY A 22 11.56 -11.34 -20.15
C GLY A 22 12.65 -10.96 -19.12
N ALA A 23 13.10 -11.97 -18.36
CA ALA A 23 13.90 -11.83 -17.13
C ALA A 23 15.29 -11.17 -17.30
N GLY A 24 15.84 -11.10 -18.51
CA GLY A 24 17.13 -10.47 -18.83
C GLY A 24 17.03 -9.09 -19.52
N SER A 25 15.83 -8.53 -19.59
CA SER A 25 15.57 -7.27 -20.28
C SER A 25 16.17 -6.06 -19.56
N PRO A 26 16.64 -5.02 -20.29
CA PRO A 26 17.05 -3.74 -19.70
C PRO A 26 15.90 -2.98 -19.02
N ALA A 27 14.65 -3.45 -19.14
CA ALA A 27 13.51 -2.92 -18.40
C ALA A 27 13.62 -3.15 -16.88
N PHE A 28 14.44 -4.11 -16.44
CA PHE A 28 14.76 -4.28 -15.02
C PHE A 28 15.83 -3.25 -14.61
N LEU A 29 15.43 -2.28 -13.79
CA LEU A 29 16.28 -1.13 -13.44
C LEU A 29 17.41 -1.46 -12.45
N TYR A 30 17.35 -2.62 -11.80
CA TYR A 30 18.29 -3.03 -10.76
C TYR A 30 18.97 -4.33 -11.14
N ARG A 31 20.29 -4.39 -10.89
CA ARG A 31 21.10 -5.59 -11.11
C ARG A 31 20.64 -6.78 -10.27
N ILE A 32 20.22 -6.53 -9.03
CA ILE A 32 19.67 -7.54 -8.12
C ILE A 32 18.18 -7.25 -7.98
N THR A 33 17.34 -8.14 -8.49
CA THR A 33 15.89 -7.94 -8.59
C THR A 33 15.15 -9.27 -8.67
N ASN A 34 13.84 -9.28 -8.45
CA ASN A 34 13.00 -10.45 -8.74
C ASN A 34 12.77 -10.59 -10.25
N SER A 35 13.79 -11.05 -10.97
CA SER A 35 13.73 -11.31 -12.41
C SER A 35 12.64 -12.34 -12.72
N GLY A 36 11.63 -11.95 -13.52
CA GLY A 36 10.45 -12.76 -13.81
C GLY A 36 9.19 -12.38 -12.99
N SER A 37 9.27 -11.36 -12.14
CA SER A 37 8.12 -10.71 -11.49
C SER A 37 7.94 -9.28 -11.98
N MET A 38 6.74 -8.70 -11.84
CA MET A 38 6.51 -7.28 -12.10
C MET A 38 7.02 -6.44 -10.92
N VAL A 39 8.20 -5.88 -11.05
CA VAL A 39 8.83 -5.07 -9.99
C VAL A 39 8.68 -3.57 -10.23
N GLY A 40 8.29 -3.15 -11.44
CA GLY A 40 8.07 -1.75 -11.79
C GLY A 40 9.33 -0.92 -11.53
N LEU A 41 9.19 0.19 -10.80
CA LEU A 41 10.30 1.06 -10.38
C LEU A 41 11.14 0.50 -9.22
N PHE A 42 10.81 -0.69 -8.71
CA PHE A 42 11.45 -1.30 -7.56
C PHE A 42 12.29 -2.52 -7.97
N ALA A 43 13.15 -2.99 -7.07
CA ALA A 43 13.87 -4.25 -7.22
C ALA A 43 13.07 -5.47 -6.70
N ASN A 44 12.10 -5.22 -5.84
CA ASN A 44 11.37 -6.27 -5.13
C ASN A 44 9.87 -6.15 -5.43
N ARG A 45 9.26 -7.28 -5.78
CA ARG A 45 7.85 -7.36 -6.16
C ARG A 45 6.89 -6.96 -5.02
N ASN A 46 7.23 -7.25 -3.77
CA ASN A 46 6.40 -6.92 -2.62
C ASN A 46 6.35 -5.41 -2.41
N HIS A 47 7.50 -4.74 -2.54
CA HIS A 47 7.59 -3.29 -2.46
C HIS A 47 6.79 -2.61 -3.57
N HIS A 48 6.85 -3.15 -4.79
CA HIS A 48 6.01 -2.69 -5.89
C HIS A 48 4.51 -2.88 -5.58
N ALA A 49 4.10 -4.04 -5.07
CA ALA A 49 2.71 -4.31 -4.74
C ALA A 49 2.18 -3.38 -3.63
N ILE A 50 2.96 -3.12 -2.58
CA ILE A 50 2.59 -2.17 -1.51
C ILE A 50 2.44 -0.76 -2.08
N PHE A 51 3.34 -0.34 -2.98
CA PHE A 51 3.24 0.95 -3.65
C PHE A 51 1.99 1.06 -4.52
N GLN A 52 1.66 0.03 -5.32
CA GLN A 52 0.43 -0.02 -6.11
C GLN A 52 -0.81 0.01 -5.22
N ALA A 53 -0.81 -0.72 -4.10
CA ALA A 53 -1.91 -0.69 -3.13
C ALA A 53 -2.11 0.72 -2.51
N CYS A 54 -1.04 1.43 -2.17
CA CYS A 54 -1.14 2.83 -1.77
C CYS A 54 -1.71 3.71 -2.89
N ALA A 55 -1.33 3.46 -4.15
CA ALA A 55 -1.83 4.21 -5.30
C ALA A 55 -3.33 4.01 -5.54
N ILE A 56 -3.89 2.83 -5.24
CA ILE A 56 -5.36 2.59 -5.26
C ILE A 56 -6.06 3.61 -4.34
N ILE A 57 -5.56 3.77 -3.10
CA ILE A 57 -6.12 4.71 -2.11
C ILE A 57 -6.08 6.15 -2.62
N PHE A 58 -4.96 6.58 -3.20
CA PHE A 58 -4.85 7.95 -3.70
C PHE A 58 -5.66 8.21 -4.98
N ALA A 59 -5.76 7.24 -5.89
CA ALA A 59 -6.63 7.34 -7.05
C ALA A 59 -8.10 7.47 -6.63
N ALA A 60 -8.52 6.68 -5.64
CA ALA A 60 -9.87 6.77 -5.08
C ALA A 60 -10.11 8.08 -4.33
N ALA A 61 -9.13 8.58 -3.57
CA ALA A 61 -9.24 9.86 -2.88
C ALA A 61 -9.36 11.05 -3.85
N LEU A 62 -8.59 11.03 -4.95
CA LEU A 62 -8.70 12.02 -6.02
C LEU A 62 -10.03 11.90 -6.77
N LEU A 63 -10.51 10.68 -7.00
CA LEU A 63 -11.81 10.46 -7.63
C LEU A 63 -12.93 11.00 -6.74
N ARG A 64 -12.90 10.70 -5.45
CA ARG A 64 -13.81 11.26 -4.44
C ARG A 64 -13.83 12.78 -4.49
N ASP A 65 -12.66 13.41 -4.53
CA ASP A 65 -12.54 14.87 -4.62
C ASP A 65 -13.20 15.44 -5.90
N GLU A 66 -13.01 14.78 -7.05
CA GLU A 66 -13.65 15.16 -8.32
C GLU A 66 -15.18 14.95 -8.29
N LEU A 67 -15.67 13.92 -7.58
CA LEU A 67 -17.12 13.72 -7.38
C LEU A 67 -17.75 14.82 -6.53
N MET A 68 -16.99 15.43 -5.63
CA MET A 68 -17.43 16.56 -4.80
C MET A 68 -17.36 17.90 -5.54
N ARG A 69 -16.86 17.93 -6.77
CA ARG A 69 -16.76 19.16 -7.58
C ARG A 69 -18.14 19.60 -8.08
N ARG A 70 -18.35 20.92 -8.13
CA ARG A 70 -19.55 21.53 -8.75
C ARG A 70 -19.67 21.18 -10.23
N GLN A 71 -18.62 21.45 -11.00
CA GLN A 71 -18.53 21.10 -12.42
C GLN A 71 -17.59 19.90 -12.60
N GLN A 72 -18.19 18.72 -12.62
CA GLN A 72 -17.49 17.46 -12.76
C GLN A 72 -16.94 17.28 -14.18
N ARG A 73 -15.71 16.77 -14.29
CA ARG A 73 -15.08 16.40 -15.57
C ARG A 73 -15.12 14.90 -15.73
N SER A 74 -16.03 14.38 -16.55
CA SER A 74 -16.20 12.94 -16.79
C SER A 74 -14.91 12.24 -17.25
N ILE A 75 -14.07 12.92 -18.06
CA ILE A 75 -12.79 12.38 -18.51
C ILE A 75 -11.80 12.17 -17.36
N VAL A 76 -11.78 13.07 -16.37
CA VAL A 76 -10.93 12.95 -15.18
C VAL A 76 -11.44 11.82 -14.29
N GLN A 77 -12.76 11.69 -14.13
CA GLN A 77 -13.36 10.58 -13.38
C GLN A 77 -13.02 9.23 -14.01
N LEU A 78 -13.16 9.11 -15.34
CA LEU A 78 -12.82 7.90 -16.08
C LEU A 78 -11.34 7.57 -15.95
N GLY A 79 -10.45 8.57 -16.08
CA GLY A 79 -9.01 8.39 -15.91
C GLY A 79 -8.63 7.90 -14.50
N LEU A 80 -9.21 8.48 -13.45
CA LEU A 80 -8.93 8.09 -12.06
C LEU A 80 -9.52 6.72 -11.71
N ALA A 81 -10.73 6.41 -12.19
CA ALA A 81 -11.33 5.09 -12.04
C ALA A 81 -10.53 4.02 -12.80
N GLY A 82 -10.09 4.32 -14.02
CA GLY A 82 -9.21 3.48 -14.82
C GLY A 82 -7.86 3.23 -14.14
N ALA A 83 -7.26 4.27 -13.54
CA ALA A 83 -6.02 4.14 -12.78
C ALA A 83 -6.21 3.25 -11.54
N ALA A 84 -7.28 3.45 -10.76
CA ALA A 84 -7.57 2.60 -9.59
C ALA A 84 -7.79 1.13 -9.99
N LEU A 85 -8.50 0.89 -11.09
CA LEU A 85 -8.69 -0.45 -11.64
C LEU A 85 -7.38 -1.07 -12.11
N LEU A 86 -6.56 -0.31 -12.85
CA LEU A 86 -5.23 -0.72 -13.29
C LEU A 86 -4.39 -1.16 -12.08
N PHE A 87 -4.27 -0.33 -11.04
CA PHE A 87 -3.48 -0.65 -9.86
C PHE A 87 -4.00 -1.88 -9.11
N THR A 88 -5.32 -2.07 -9.06
CA THR A 88 -5.95 -3.26 -8.46
C THR A 88 -5.55 -4.52 -9.22
N ILE A 89 -5.67 -4.50 -10.55
CA ILE A 89 -5.30 -5.62 -11.42
C ILE A 89 -3.79 -5.89 -11.31
N MET A 90 -2.96 -4.86 -11.35
CA MET A 90 -1.51 -5.00 -11.24
C MET A 90 -1.11 -5.62 -9.90
N THR A 91 -1.73 -5.19 -8.80
CA THR A 91 -1.46 -5.76 -7.47
C THR A 91 -1.79 -7.25 -7.41
N MET A 92 -2.87 -7.69 -8.06
CA MET A 92 -3.21 -9.11 -8.18
C MET A 92 -2.19 -9.88 -9.03
N LEU A 93 -1.81 -9.33 -10.17
CA LEU A 93 -0.91 -9.98 -11.13
C LEU A 93 0.53 -10.08 -10.62
N ILE A 94 0.96 -9.21 -9.68
CA ILE A 94 2.31 -9.28 -9.07
C ILE A 94 2.56 -10.62 -8.34
N GLY A 95 1.51 -11.26 -7.83
CA GLY A 95 1.62 -12.58 -7.19
C GLY A 95 2.35 -12.56 -5.84
N SER A 96 2.28 -11.46 -5.10
CA SER A 96 2.77 -11.37 -3.72
C SER A 96 1.62 -11.59 -2.74
N ARG A 97 1.75 -12.50 -1.75
CA ARG A 97 0.71 -12.71 -0.71
C ARG A 97 0.45 -11.46 0.11
N ALA A 98 1.52 -10.84 0.61
CA ALA A 98 1.45 -9.58 1.34
C ALA A 98 0.92 -8.44 0.46
N GLY A 99 1.37 -8.38 -0.79
CA GLY A 99 0.89 -7.42 -1.78
C GLY A 99 -0.59 -7.59 -2.09
N LEU A 100 -1.06 -8.82 -2.21
CA LEU A 100 -2.46 -9.16 -2.36
C LEU A 100 -3.16 -8.66 -1.09
N ALA A 101 -2.91 -9.18 0.10
CA ALA A 101 -3.59 -8.73 1.33
C ALA A 101 -3.66 -7.19 1.47
N ALA A 102 -2.57 -6.48 1.17
CA ALA A 102 -2.52 -5.02 1.12
C ALA A 102 -3.42 -4.41 0.04
N GLY A 103 -3.42 -4.92 -1.18
CA GLY A 103 -4.29 -4.49 -2.28
C GLY A 103 -5.78 -4.68 -1.97
N GLY A 104 -6.14 -5.76 -1.28
CA GLY A 104 -7.52 -6.05 -0.89
C GLY A 104 -8.00 -5.07 0.17
N ALA A 105 -7.17 -4.82 1.19
CA ALA A 105 -7.43 -3.79 2.19
C ALA A 105 -7.53 -2.39 1.57
N ALA A 106 -6.59 -2.04 0.68
CA ALA A 106 -6.60 -0.77 -0.04
C ALA A 106 -7.86 -0.58 -0.89
N PHE A 107 -8.30 -1.62 -1.59
CA PHE A 107 -9.53 -1.60 -2.37
C PHE A 107 -10.76 -1.42 -1.48
N ALA A 108 -10.86 -2.16 -0.38
CA ALA A 108 -11.98 -2.05 0.57
C ALA A 108 -12.07 -0.64 1.19
N LEU A 109 -10.94 -0.09 1.63
CA LEU A 109 -10.84 1.27 2.17
C LEU A 109 -11.22 2.32 1.11
N SER A 110 -10.68 2.19 -0.10
CA SER A 110 -10.97 3.07 -1.23
C SER A 110 -12.45 3.07 -1.60
N TYR A 111 -13.05 1.88 -1.63
CA TYR A 111 -14.47 1.70 -1.89
C TYR A 111 -15.31 2.38 -0.79
N ALA A 112 -15.01 2.13 0.48
CA ALA A 112 -15.68 2.77 1.61
C ALA A 112 -15.58 4.30 1.58
N MET A 113 -14.47 4.86 1.09
CA MET A 113 -14.29 6.31 0.91
C MET A 113 -15.15 6.89 -0.23
N LEU A 114 -15.38 6.11 -1.30
CA LEU A 114 -16.10 6.55 -2.49
C LEU A 114 -17.63 6.47 -2.35
N VAL A 115 -18.16 5.48 -1.63
CA VAL A 115 -19.60 5.25 -1.50
C VAL A 115 -20.36 6.50 -1.03
N PRO A 116 -19.96 7.20 0.05
CA PRO A 116 -20.68 8.39 0.52
C PRO A 116 -20.66 9.54 -0.49
N ALA A 117 -19.55 9.73 -1.21
CA ALA A 117 -19.43 10.77 -2.22
C ALA A 117 -20.26 10.46 -3.47
N TRP A 118 -20.39 9.18 -3.82
CA TRP A 118 -21.23 8.74 -4.92
C TRP A 118 -22.72 8.85 -4.61
N LEU A 119 -23.13 8.49 -3.40
CA LEU A 119 -24.52 8.57 -2.94
C LEU A 119 -25.01 10.01 -2.78
N ASN A 120 -24.14 10.92 -2.35
CA ASN A 120 -24.46 12.34 -2.13
C ASN A 120 -24.15 13.23 -3.34
N ARG A 121 -24.02 12.66 -4.55
CA ARG A 121 -23.75 13.43 -5.76
C ARG A 121 -24.84 14.51 -5.94
N PRO A 122 -24.49 15.80 -6.01
CA PRO A 122 -25.46 16.83 -6.33
C PRO A 122 -25.96 16.59 -7.76
N SER A 123 -27.20 16.12 -7.87
CA SER A 123 -27.85 15.87 -9.15
C SER A 123 -28.11 17.22 -9.83
N GLN A 124 -27.21 17.63 -10.74
CA GLN A 124 -27.45 18.78 -11.61
C GLN A 124 -28.75 18.61 -12.42
N THR A 125 -29.20 17.37 -12.63
CA THR A 125 -30.44 17.01 -13.32
C THR A 125 -31.72 17.14 -12.47
N ALA A 126 -31.63 17.28 -11.14
CA ALA A 126 -32.82 17.36 -10.28
C ALA A 126 -33.56 18.72 -10.36
N ARG A 127 -33.08 19.68 -11.15
CA ARG A 127 -33.83 20.89 -11.47
C ARG A 127 -34.85 20.71 -12.60
N ARG A 128 -34.92 19.56 -13.28
CA ARG A 128 -35.82 19.42 -14.45
C ARG A 128 -36.86 18.29 -14.43
N THR A 129 -36.80 17.28 -13.56
CA THR A 129 -37.88 16.27 -13.50
C THR A 129 -38.09 15.72 -12.10
N ARG A 130 -39.04 16.31 -11.37
CA ARG A 130 -39.73 15.66 -10.24
C ARG A 130 -40.72 14.63 -10.81
N SER A 131 -40.27 13.43 -11.16
CA SER A 131 -41.14 12.23 -11.27
C SER A 131 -40.40 11.02 -11.85
N VAL A 132 -39.51 10.37 -11.09
CA VAL A 132 -39.37 8.90 -11.16
C VAL A 132 -39.00 8.41 -9.76
N GLN A 133 -39.98 7.93 -9.02
CA GLN A 133 -39.72 7.01 -7.90
C GLN A 133 -39.29 5.67 -8.53
N GLY A 134 -37.98 5.37 -8.46
CA GLY A 134 -37.38 4.10 -8.87
C GLY A 134 -36.07 4.29 -9.63
N PRO A 135 -34.90 4.16 -8.96
CA PRO A 135 -34.05 3.00 -9.25
C PRO A 135 -33.20 2.56 -8.03
N GLY A 136 -33.77 2.56 -6.82
CA GLY A 136 -33.03 2.24 -5.59
C GLY A 136 -32.34 0.87 -5.63
N ARG A 137 -33.00 -0.14 -6.19
CA ARG A 137 -32.47 -1.51 -6.27
C ARG A 137 -31.27 -1.63 -7.20
N TRP A 138 -31.35 -1.15 -8.45
CA TRP A 138 -30.24 -1.19 -9.41
C TRP A 138 -29.04 -0.34 -8.98
N ARG A 139 -29.31 0.83 -8.36
CA ARG A 139 -28.25 1.67 -7.76
C ARG A 139 -27.54 0.95 -6.60
N ASN A 140 -28.29 0.25 -5.75
CA ASN A 140 -27.73 -0.53 -4.66
C ASN A 140 -26.96 -1.77 -5.17
N LEU A 141 -27.42 -2.41 -6.24
CA LEU A 141 -26.71 -3.55 -6.87
C LEU A 141 -25.37 -3.12 -7.48
N ILE A 142 -25.31 -1.98 -8.17
CA ILE A 142 -24.06 -1.43 -8.73
C ILE A 142 -23.06 -1.06 -7.63
N LEU A 143 -23.55 -0.65 -6.46
CA LEU A 143 -22.70 -0.46 -5.30
C LEU A 143 -22.20 -1.81 -4.77
N ILE A 144 -23.08 -2.76 -4.49
CA ILE A 144 -22.75 -3.94 -3.69
C ILE A 144 -22.02 -5.03 -4.50
N ILE A 145 -22.37 -5.23 -5.78
CA ILE A 145 -21.87 -6.36 -6.58
C ILE A 145 -20.38 -6.25 -6.91
N PRO A 146 -19.86 -5.14 -7.49
CA PRO A 146 -18.46 -5.04 -7.87
C PRO A 146 -17.46 -5.29 -6.72
N PRO A 147 -17.62 -4.72 -5.50
CA PRO A 147 -16.69 -4.97 -4.41
C PRO A 147 -16.79 -6.39 -3.86
N ILE A 148 -17.98 -7.02 -3.88
CA ILE A 148 -18.12 -8.43 -3.51
C ILE A 148 -17.41 -9.31 -4.52
N LEU A 149 -17.63 -9.10 -5.83
CA LEU A 149 -16.97 -9.89 -6.87
C LEU A 149 -15.45 -9.72 -6.83
N LEU A 150 -14.96 -8.49 -6.67
CA LEU A 150 -13.54 -8.22 -6.52
C LEU A 150 -12.99 -8.81 -5.23
N GLY A 151 -13.72 -8.77 -4.12
CA GLY A 151 -13.34 -9.38 -2.85
C GLY A 151 -13.27 -10.91 -2.94
N VAL A 152 -14.26 -11.55 -3.57
CA VAL A 152 -14.26 -12.99 -3.83
C VAL A 152 -13.10 -13.36 -4.73
N LEU A 153 -12.85 -12.61 -5.81
CA LEU A 153 -11.69 -12.81 -6.68
C LEU A 153 -10.38 -12.69 -5.87
N PHE A 154 -10.29 -11.69 -5.00
CA PHE A 154 -9.15 -11.46 -4.14
C PHE A 154 -8.83 -12.66 -3.25
N VAL A 155 -9.84 -13.13 -2.51
CA VAL A 155 -9.75 -14.29 -1.62
C VAL A 155 -9.45 -15.55 -2.43
N THR A 156 -10.07 -15.71 -3.60
CA THR A 156 -9.86 -16.87 -4.47
C THR A 156 -8.41 -16.92 -4.96
N ILE A 157 -7.85 -15.81 -5.44
CA ILE A 157 -6.43 -15.76 -5.85
C ILE A 157 -5.52 -16.03 -4.65
N LEU A 158 -5.83 -15.49 -3.47
CA LEU A 158 -5.05 -15.72 -2.24
C LEU A 158 -5.01 -17.20 -1.87
N LEU A 159 -6.16 -17.89 -1.93
CA LEU A 159 -6.28 -19.32 -1.62
C LEU A 159 -5.67 -20.22 -2.71
N LEU A 160 -5.73 -19.79 -3.97
CA LEU A 160 -5.16 -20.53 -5.10
C LEU A 160 -3.64 -20.35 -5.23
N ALA A 161 -3.09 -19.24 -4.72
CA ALA A 161 -1.65 -19.00 -4.68
C ALA A 161 -0.90 -20.14 -3.96
N ASP A 162 -1.55 -20.84 -3.03
CA ASP A 162 -0.98 -21.97 -2.27
C ASP A 162 -0.99 -23.29 -3.05
N ARG A 163 -1.82 -23.43 -4.10
CA ARG A 163 -2.15 -24.73 -4.69
C ARG A 163 -1.60 -24.94 -6.10
N ASN A 164 -1.24 -23.89 -6.83
CA ASN A 164 -0.97 -24.05 -8.26
C ASN A 164 -0.03 -22.98 -8.84
N THR A 165 1.28 -23.09 -8.63
CA THR A 165 2.24 -22.27 -9.40
C THR A 165 3.43 -23.09 -9.89
N SER A 166 4.06 -22.60 -10.93
CA SER A 166 4.95 -23.35 -11.82
C SER A 166 6.33 -23.61 -11.19
N ILE A 167 6.87 -24.82 -11.41
CA ILE A 167 8.10 -25.37 -10.78
C ILE A 167 9.32 -24.43 -10.83
N SER A 168 9.44 -23.56 -11.85
CA SER A 168 10.59 -22.65 -12.01
C SER A 168 10.44 -21.27 -11.35
N ARG A 169 9.22 -20.74 -11.17
CA ARG A 169 8.99 -19.47 -10.43
C ARG A 169 8.85 -19.69 -8.92
N ILE A 170 8.66 -20.94 -8.49
CA ILE A 170 8.52 -21.31 -7.08
C ILE A 170 9.86 -21.36 -6.37
N ALA A 171 10.93 -21.86 -7.02
CA ALA A 171 12.18 -22.19 -6.33
C ALA A 171 12.78 -21.01 -5.55
N ASP A 172 13.08 -19.89 -6.23
CA ASP A 172 13.69 -18.72 -5.57
C ASP A 172 12.77 -18.06 -4.53
N ASN A 173 11.46 -18.10 -4.76
CA ASN A 173 10.48 -17.44 -3.92
C ASN A 173 10.17 -18.22 -2.65
N ARG A 174 10.07 -19.54 -2.78
CA ARG A 174 9.86 -20.45 -1.67
C ARG A 174 11.08 -20.46 -0.77
N VAL A 175 12.29 -20.43 -1.34
CA VAL A 175 13.53 -20.30 -0.55
C VAL A 175 13.53 -19.01 0.27
N ALA A 176 13.21 -17.86 -0.33
CA ALA A 176 13.19 -16.60 0.41
C ALA A 176 12.11 -16.54 1.50
N GLU A 177 10.93 -17.11 1.27
CA GLU A 177 9.84 -17.15 2.26
C GLU A 177 10.13 -18.16 3.39
N ASP A 178 10.64 -19.35 3.03
CA ASP A 178 11.07 -20.38 3.98
C ASP A 178 12.21 -19.86 4.88
N LEU A 179 13.18 -19.13 4.32
CA LEU A 179 14.26 -18.50 5.07
C LEU A 179 13.77 -17.51 6.12
N ARG A 180 12.71 -16.72 5.86
CA ARG A 180 12.16 -15.77 6.85
C ARG A 180 11.58 -16.50 8.05
N VAL A 181 10.86 -17.59 7.81
CA VAL A 181 10.27 -18.41 8.87
C VAL A 181 11.37 -19.11 9.67
N LEU A 182 12.37 -19.65 8.99
CA LEU A 182 13.51 -20.33 9.62
C LEU A 182 14.42 -19.39 10.41
N ALA A 183 14.61 -18.15 9.94
CA ALA A 183 15.42 -17.14 10.63
C ALA A 183 14.69 -16.48 11.81
N TRP A 184 13.36 -16.64 11.95
CA TRP A 184 12.58 -15.98 12.99
C TRP A 184 13.08 -16.24 14.42
N PRO A 185 13.47 -17.46 14.82
CA PRO A 185 14.08 -17.70 16.14
C PRO A 185 15.35 -16.86 16.37
N THR A 186 16.19 -16.72 15.35
CA THR A 186 17.39 -15.86 15.40
C THR A 186 17.01 -14.38 15.58
N ILE A 187 15.99 -13.90 14.85
CA ILE A 187 15.47 -12.53 14.99
C ILE A 187 14.93 -12.30 16.41
N GLN A 188 14.21 -13.27 16.96
CA GLN A 188 13.70 -13.18 18.33
C GLN A 188 14.85 -13.08 19.35
N GLN A 189 15.89 -13.90 19.21
CA GLN A 189 17.06 -13.83 20.09
C GLN A 189 17.78 -12.48 20.01
N MET A 190 17.89 -11.91 18.79
CA MET A 190 18.44 -10.56 18.60
C MET A 190 17.58 -9.49 19.29
N VAL A 191 16.25 -9.61 19.21
CA VAL A 191 15.33 -8.72 19.95
C VAL A 191 15.58 -8.85 21.46
N GLU A 192 15.59 -10.06 22.00
CA GLU A 192 15.81 -10.32 23.42
C GLU A 192 17.17 -9.79 23.92
N THR A 193 18.18 -9.76 23.06
CA THR A 193 19.51 -9.24 23.40
C THR A 193 19.59 -7.71 23.31
N HIS A 194 18.92 -7.09 22.32
CA HIS A 194 19.11 -5.67 21.99
C HIS A 194 17.90 -4.78 22.29
N TRP A 195 16.80 -5.29 22.84
CA TRP A 195 15.55 -4.53 23.01
C TRP A 195 15.70 -3.24 23.81
N LEU A 196 16.64 -3.13 24.75
CA LEU A 196 16.74 -1.97 25.63
C LEU A 196 17.36 -0.76 24.92
N VAL A 197 18.58 -0.89 24.41
CA VAL A 197 19.35 0.22 23.82
C VAL A 197 19.50 0.14 22.30
N GLY A 198 19.19 -1.02 21.70
CA GLY A 198 19.44 -1.30 20.30
C GLY A 198 20.90 -1.66 20.00
N ALA A 199 21.12 -2.26 18.84
CA ALA A 199 22.44 -2.61 18.32
C ALA A 199 23.04 -1.54 17.38
N GLY A 200 22.34 -0.41 17.18
CA GLY A 200 22.73 0.67 16.27
C GLY A 200 22.07 0.60 14.89
N PHE A 201 21.80 1.76 14.28
CA PHE A 201 21.23 1.83 12.93
C PHE A 201 22.23 1.34 11.88
N GLY A 202 21.76 0.48 10.98
CA GLY A 202 22.59 -0.13 9.92
C GLY A 202 23.44 -1.32 10.38
N SER A 203 23.39 -1.71 11.66
CA SER A 203 24.18 -2.83 12.17
C SER A 203 23.55 -4.20 11.94
N PHE A 204 22.28 -4.27 11.50
CA PHE A 204 21.53 -5.53 11.39
C PHE A 204 22.31 -6.66 10.70
N PRO A 205 22.93 -6.48 9.51
CA PRO A 205 23.67 -7.58 8.87
C PRO A 205 24.88 -8.05 9.67
N ALA A 206 25.56 -7.14 10.38
CA ALA A 206 26.73 -7.48 11.19
C ALA A 206 26.31 -8.22 12.47
N VAL A 207 25.22 -7.79 13.10
CA VAL A 207 24.67 -8.43 14.29
C VAL A 207 24.11 -9.80 13.95
N TYR A 208 23.37 -9.93 12.85
CA TYR A 208 22.78 -11.20 12.44
C TYR A 208 23.83 -12.31 12.30
N ARG A 209 25.01 -12.00 11.73
CA ARG A 209 26.13 -12.97 11.60
C ARG A 209 26.67 -13.51 12.92
N ILE A 210 26.45 -12.81 14.05
CA ILE A 210 26.85 -13.29 15.39
C ILE A 210 25.87 -14.36 15.87
N PHE A 211 24.59 -14.26 15.48
CA PHE A 211 23.51 -15.15 15.89
C PHE A 211 23.14 -16.18 14.81
N GLU A 212 23.66 -16.05 13.59
CA GLU A 212 23.31 -16.87 12.43
C GLU A 212 23.67 -18.34 12.71
N PRO A 213 22.68 -19.25 12.73
CA PRO A 213 22.95 -20.66 12.98
C PRO A 213 23.59 -21.31 11.76
N ASP A 214 24.49 -22.28 11.99
CA ASP A 214 25.21 -22.99 10.92
C ASP A 214 24.27 -23.59 9.85
N ALA A 215 23.08 -24.03 10.25
CA ALA A 215 22.07 -24.60 9.37
C ALA A 215 21.47 -23.59 8.36
N LEU A 216 21.62 -22.28 8.60
CA LEU A 216 21.13 -21.22 7.72
C LEU A 216 22.25 -20.54 6.93
N LEU A 217 23.50 -20.94 7.13
CA LEU A 217 24.63 -20.43 6.36
C LEU A 217 24.47 -20.74 4.88
N GLN A 218 24.47 -19.69 4.07
CA GLN A 218 24.33 -19.79 2.63
C GLN A 218 25.09 -18.65 1.92
N PRO A 219 25.37 -18.77 0.61
CA PRO A 219 26.07 -17.72 -0.13
C PRO A 219 25.30 -16.39 -0.22
N ALA A 220 23.99 -16.41 0.01
CA ALA A 220 23.13 -15.23 -0.03
C ALA A 220 23.09 -14.49 1.32
N TYR A 221 23.14 -13.17 1.28
CA TYR A 221 23.11 -12.34 2.49
C TYR A 221 21.68 -12.16 3.04
N PHE A 222 21.51 -12.42 4.33
CA PHE A 222 20.31 -12.06 5.07
C PHE A 222 20.42 -10.63 5.61
N ASN A 223 20.06 -9.65 4.77
CA ASN A 223 20.34 -8.22 5.03
C ASN A 223 19.35 -7.51 5.96
N HIS A 224 18.16 -8.07 6.16
CA HIS A 224 17.08 -7.45 6.93
C HIS A 224 16.23 -8.50 7.64
N ALA A 225 15.59 -8.12 8.75
CA ALA A 225 14.73 -9.02 9.53
C ALA A 225 13.46 -9.44 8.79
N HIS A 226 13.18 -8.80 7.65
CA HIS A 226 11.92 -8.94 6.92
C HIS A 226 10.67 -8.59 7.76
N ASN A 227 10.89 -7.75 8.77
CA ASN A 227 9.89 -7.18 9.65
C ASN A 227 10.47 -5.87 10.17
N ASP A 228 9.96 -4.74 9.67
CA ASP A 228 10.47 -3.42 10.02
C ASP A 228 10.33 -3.11 11.50
N TRP A 229 9.31 -3.65 12.19
CA TRP A 229 9.12 -3.48 13.64
C TRP A 229 10.18 -4.22 14.45
N ALA A 230 10.46 -5.47 14.10
CA ALA A 230 11.51 -6.26 14.75
C ALA A 230 12.88 -5.62 14.51
N GLU A 231 13.19 -5.24 13.27
CA GLU A 231 14.47 -4.59 12.96
C GLU A 231 14.60 -3.21 13.61
N MET A 232 13.51 -2.44 13.72
CA MET A 232 13.47 -1.18 14.47
C MET A 232 13.82 -1.38 15.94
N LEU A 233 13.27 -2.42 16.58
CA LEU A 233 13.57 -2.76 17.96
C LEU A 233 15.01 -3.27 18.13
N ILE A 234 15.48 -4.15 17.22
CA ILE A 234 16.87 -4.65 17.24
C ILE A 234 17.87 -3.51 17.10
N THR A 235 17.65 -2.59 16.17
CA THR A 235 18.63 -1.54 15.85
C THR A 235 18.52 -0.31 16.75
N GLY A 236 17.31 0.12 17.09
CA GLY A 236 17.06 1.35 17.86
C GLY A 236 16.57 1.15 19.29
N GLY A 237 16.30 -0.09 19.70
CA GLY A 237 15.88 -0.43 21.06
C GLY A 237 14.58 0.24 21.51
N LEU A 238 14.40 0.30 22.82
CA LEU A 238 13.29 0.97 23.50
C LEU A 238 13.19 2.45 23.11
N PRO A 239 14.28 3.24 22.97
CA PRO A 239 14.19 4.63 22.52
C PRO A 239 13.43 4.78 21.19
N MET A 240 13.72 3.91 20.21
CA MET A 240 13.05 3.98 18.92
C MET A 240 11.58 3.54 18.99
N VAL A 241 11.26 2.54 19.83
CA VAL A 241 9.86 2.16 20.10
C VAL A 241 9.08 3.32 20.73
N LEU A 242 9.68 4.06 21.67
CA LEU A 242 9.04 5.22 22.28
C LEU A 242 8.79 6.34 21.27
N ILE A 243 9.74 6.60 20.35
CA ILE A 243 9.55 7.57 19.27
C ILE A 243 8.42 7.13 18.33
N ALA A 244 8.39 5.86 17.93
CA ALA A 244 7.34 5.32 17.07
C ALA A 244 5.96 5.38 17.78
N ALA A 245 5.89 5.01 19.05
CA ALA A 245 4.68 5.10 19.85
C ALA A 245 4.19 6.56 19.98
N ALA A 246 5.10 7.50 20.25
CA ALA A 246 4.77 8.92 20.30
C ALA A 246 4.24 9.44 18.95
N ALA A 247 4.84 9.03 17.84
CA ALA A 247 4.37 9.39 16.51
C ALA A 247 2.97 8.81 16.21
N ILE A 248 2.70 7.55 16.58
CA ILE A 248 1.38 6.91 16.41
C ILE A 248 0.34 7.62 17.26
N ILE A 249 0.64 7.91 18.53
CA ILE A 249 -0.26 8.62 19.44
C ILE A 249 -0.54 10.02 18.90
N TRP A 250 0.48 10.75 18.46
CA TRP A 250 0.34 12.06 17.84
C TRP A 250 -0.56 11.99 16.61
N LEU A 251 -0.32 11.03 15.71
CA LEU A 251 -1.10 10.84 14.49
C LEU A 251 -2.57 10.54 14.80
N ALA A 252 -2.84 9.66 15.77
CA ALA A 252 -4.19 9.32 16.21
C ALA A 252 -4.91 10.53 16.83
N ARG A 253 -4.23 11.30 17.68
CA ARG A 253 -4.78 12.54 18.27
C ARG A 253 -5.06 13.59 17.21
N ALA A 254 -4.11 13.83 16.30
CA ALA A 254 -4.27 14.79 15.21
C ALA A 254 -5.40 14.41 14.24
N ALA A 255 -5.55 13.10 13.94
CA ALA A 255 -6.64 12.58 13.12
C ALA A 255 -8.03 12.77 13.76
N THR A 256 -8.10 12.70 15.09
CA THR A 256 -9.36 12.73 15.84
C THR A 256 -9.71 14.11 16.42
N ALA A 257 -8.77 15.07 16.41
CA ALA A 257 -8.96 16.41 16.95
C ALA A 257 -10.17 17.16 16.35
N GLY A 258 -10.46 16.95 15.07
CA GLY A 258 -11.65 17.53 14.39
C GLY A 258 -12.91 16.66 14.45
N GLY A 259 -12.87 15.54 15.19
CA GLY A 259 -13.91 14.52 15.26
C GLY A 259 -13.84 13.48 14.15
N LEU A 260 -14.03 12.21 14.52
CA LEU A 260 -13.95 11.07 13.58
C LEU A 260 -14.96 11.18 12.42
N ARG A 261 -16.15 11.71 12.69
CA ARG A 261 -17.17 11.94 11.65
C ARG A 261 -16.70 12.93 10.59
N THR A 262 -15.96 13.97 10.99
CA THR A 262 -15.42 14.98 10.08
C THR A 262 -14.34 14.36 9.19
N LEU A 263 -13.46 13.52 9.76
CA LEU A 263 -12.45 12.79 9.00
C LEU A 263 -13.06 11.85 7.95
N ILE A 264 -14.10 11.09 8.35
CA ILE A 264 -14.78 10.14 7.45
C ILE A 264 -15.56 10.87 6.37
N LYS A 265 -16.42 11.83 6.74
CA LYS A 265 -17.21 12.60 5.76
C LYS A 265 -16.34 13.42 4.84
N GLY A 266 -15.26 13.99 5.38
CA GLY A 266 -14.32 14.89 4.71
C GLY A 266 -14.99 16.06 3.99
N HIS A 267 -14.16 16.86 3.32
CA HIS A 267 -14.60 17.88 2.37
C HIS A 267 -13.69 17.85 1.14
N ARG A 268 -14.04 18.61 0.10
CA ARG A 268 -13.17 18.77 -1.07
C ARG A 268 -11.80 19.29 -0.62
N GLY A 269 -10.73 18.68 -1.14
CA GLY A 269 -9.34 18.94 -0.78
C GLY A 269 -8.85 18.20 0.47
N ASP A 270 -9.71 17.47 1.19
CA ASP A 270 -9.30 16.74 2.39
C ASP A 270 -8.78 15.33 2.05
N TYR A 271 -7.45 15.18 2.08
CA TYR A 271 -6.76 13.91 1.85
C TYR A 271 -6.34 13.20 3.14
N ARG A 272 -6.71 13.70 4.33
CA ARG A 272 -6.24 13.15 5.61
C ARG A 272 -6.56 11.67 5.78
N LEU A 273 -7.79 11.25 5.47
CA LEU A 273 -8.20 9.85 5.56
C LEU A 273 -7.40 8.96 4.59
N ALA A 274 -7.14 9.45 3.36
CA ALA A 274 -6.33 8.72 2.38
C ALA A 274 -4.89 8.54 2.85
N ILE A 275 -4.32 9.61 3.43
CA ILE A 275 -2.98 9.59 4.00
C ILE A 275 -2.91 8.59 5.15
N LEU A 276 -3.84 8.65 6.12
CA LEU A 276 -3.87 7.73 7.26
C LEU A 276 -4.03 6.27 6.80
N ALA A 277 -4.88 6.02 5.80
CA ALA A 277 -5.07 4.71 5.23
C ALA A 277 -3.77 4.17 4.58
N ALA A 278 -3.06 5.00 3.81
CA ALA A 278 -1.79 4.61 3.19
C ALA A 278 -0.67 4.42 4.24
N VAL A 279 -0.56 5.30 5.23
CA VAL A 279 0.40 5.15 6.35
C VAL A 279 0.11 3.87 7.13
N GLY A 280 -1.15 3.61 7.46
CA GLY A 280 -1.58 2.39 8.13
C GLY A 280 -1.29 1.14 7.30
N LEU A 281 -1.46 1.21 5.98
CA LEU A 281 -1.14 0.12 5.07
C LEU A 281 0.36 -0.20 5.05
N ILE A 282 1.22 0.82 5.00
CA ILE A 282 2.68 0.65 5.08
C ILE A 282 3.09 0.07 6.43
N ALA A 283 2.50 0.57 7.52
CA ALA A 283 2.73 0.07 8.88
C ALA A 283 2.28 -1.39 9.06
N ALA A 284 1.17 -1.78 8.43
CA ALA A 284 0.72 -3.18 8.42
C ALA A 284 1.62 -4.07 7.56
N ALA A 285 2.04 -3.60 6.38
CA ALA A 285 2.97 -4.33 5.53
C ALA A 285 4.35 -4.53 6.19
N SER A 286 4.74 -3.59 7.06
CA SER A 286 5.96 -3.64 7.89
C SER A 286 5.98 -4.80 8.91
N LEU A 287 4.86 -5.49 9.14
CA LEU A 287 4.79 -6.68 10.01
C LEU A 287 5.30 -7.96 9.33
N VAL A 288 5.21 -8.02 8.01
CA VAL A 288 5.51 -9.24 7.22
C VAL A 288 6.60 -9.03 6.17
N ASP A 289 6.98 -7.76 5.97
CA ASP A 289 8.05 -7.34 5.07
C ASP A 289 8.70 -6.07 5.61
N TYR A 290 9.63 -5.50 4.84
CA TYR A 290 10.46 -4.37 5.26
C TYR A 290 10.41 -3.17 4.27
N PRO A 291 9.20 -2.69 3.89
CA PRO A 291 9.06 -1.62 2.90
C PRO A 291 9.72 -0.30 3.33
N LEU A 292 9.93 -0.07 4.63
CA LEU A 292 10.59 1.15 5.12
C LEU A 292 12.11 1.08 5.04
N ARG A 293 12.71 0.04 4.46
CA ARG A 293 14.15 0.02 4.13
C ARG A 293 14.44 0.54 2.73
N LEU A 294 13.43 0.84 1.91
CA LEU A 294 13.67 1.52 0.63
C LEU A 294 13.55 3.03 0.79
N PRO A 295 14.56 3.79 0.33
CA PRO A 295 14.52 5.25 0.34
C PRO A 295 13.27 5.83 -0.35
N SER A 296 12.76 5.19 -1.41
CA SER A 296 11.57 5.66 -2.13
C SER A 296 10.28 5.58 -1.31
N ILE A 297 10.09 4.49 -0.55
CA ILE A 297 8.91 4.35 0.34
C ILE A 297 9.10 5.18 1.60
N GLN A 298 10.32 5.30 2.14
CA GLN A 298 10.62 6.24 3.23
C GLN A 298 10.27 7.68 2.84
N ALA A 299 10.71 8.13 1.67
CA ALA A 299 10.39 9.46 1.14
C ALA A 299 8.88 9.63 0.94
N MET A 300 8.20 8.62 0.41
CA MET A 300 6.74 8.64 0.32
C MET A 300 6.10 8.81 1.70
N LEU A 301 6.49 8.00 2.70
CA LEU A 301 5.96 8.10 4.07
C LEU A 301 6.18 9.51 4.66
N VAL A 302 7.38 10.07 4.51
CA VAL A 302 7.71 11.43 4.97
C VAL A 302 6.80 12.46 4.30
N ILE A 303 6.63 12.41 2.98
CA ILE A 303 5.76 13.32 2.23
C ILE A 303 4.31 13.19 2.72
N LEU A 304 3.84 11.97 2.99
CA LEU A 304 2.50 11.73 3.52
C LEU A 304 2.32 12.34 4.91
N LEU A 305 3.25 12.09 5.83
CA LEU A 305 3.19 12.63 7.20
C LEU A 305 3.27 14.17 7.21
N VAL A 306 4.15 14.77 6.40
CA VAL A 306 4.23 16.23 6.24
C VAL A 306 2.94 16.78 5.63
N SER A 307 2.37 16.13 4.62
CA SER A 307 1.11 16.56 4.02
C SER A 307 -0.08 16.46 4.99
N PHE A 308 -0.01 15.52 5.94
CA PHE A 308 -1.00 15.38 7.00
C PHE A 308 -0.86 16.48 8.07
N ALA A 309 0.38 16.78 8.48
CA ALA A 309 0.68 17.79 9.48
C ALA A 309 0.44 19.22 8.99
N CYS A 310 0.72 19.47 7.70
CA CYS A 310 0.57 20.77 7.05
C CYS A 310 -0.55 20.69 6.00
N PRO A 311 -1.83 20.58 6.42
CA PRO A 311 -2.93 20.64 5.46
C PRO A 311 -2.84 21.97 4.73
N LYS A 312 -2.92 21.93 3.39
CA LYS A 312 -2.96 23.15 2.59
C LYS A 312 -4.07 24.03 3.16
N ALA A 313 -3.73 25.28 3.49
CA ALA A 313 -4.72 26.27 3.91
C ALA A 313 -5.85 26.22 2.89
N ALA A 314 -7.09 26.08 3.38
CA ALA A 314 -8.26 26.09 2.52
C ALA A 314 -8.23 27.43 1.77
N THR A 315 -7.78 27.41 0.52
CA THR A 315 -7.83 28.59 -0.33
C THR A 315 -9.29 28.97 -0.38
N ALA A 316 -9.63 30.10 0.22
CA ALA A 316 -10.94 30.70 0.12
C ALA A 316 -11.17 31.09 -1.35
N GLN A 317 -11.62 30.15 -2.16
CA GLN A 317 -11.98 30.31 -3.57
C GLN A 317 -13.26 29.48 -3.75
N ARG A 318 -14.46 30.05 -3.60
CA ARG A 318 -15.13 30.90 -4.62
C ARG A 318 -14.81 30.44 -6.05
N GLU A 319 -15.13 29.18 -6.37
CA GLU A 319 -15.60 28.73 -7.69
C GLU A 319 -16.70 27.66 -7.54
#